data_AF-A0A916AUU7-F1
#
_entry.id   AF-A0A916AUU7-F1
#
_cell.length_a   1.000
_cell.length_b   1.000
_cell.length_c   1.000
_cell.angle_alpha   90.00
_cell.angle_beta   90.00
_cell.angle_gamma   90.00
#
_symmetry.space_group_name_H-M   'P 1'
#
loop_
_entity.id
_entity.type
_entity.pdbx_description
1 polymer ?
#
loop_
_entity_poly.entity_id
_entity_poly.type
_entity_poly.pdbx_seq_one_letter_code
_entity_poly.pdbx_strand_id
1 'polypeptide(L)'
;MHIKIMEENDSLASEASTFCKWIRQSYPDVTISTPENKARYQLNDHSLLLPFVQLFTSPDLVNYLNLVHEYMSFKFRGSMKSDMNTIEVCAEVTNGPNGESKRFHFKGTADDYSKTVKKFDPNTFFNGN
;
A
#
# COMPACT_ATOMS: atom_id res chain seq x y z
N MET A 1 6.70 -5.54 11.61
CA MET A 1 6.80 -5.04 10.22
C MET A 1 7.21 -3.58 10.25
N HIS A 2 8.13 -3.16 9.38
CA HIS A 2 8.47 -1.75 9.17
C HIS A 2 8.01 -1.32 7.77
N ILE A 3 7.22 -0.25 7.71
CA ILE A 3 6.76 0.36 6.46
C ILE A 3 7.46 1.69 6.29
N LYS A 4 8.24 1.84 5.22
CA LYS A 4 8.82 3.13 4.85
C LYS A 4 8.02 3.74 3.72
N ILE A 5 7.40 4.89 3.96
CA ILE A 5 6.74 5.64 2.89
C ILE A 5 7.81 6.22 1.97
N MET A 6 7.62 6.03 0.68
CA MET A 6 8.50 6.52 -0.37
C MET A 6 7.82 7.67 -1.11
N GLU A 7 8.64 8.53 -1.68
CA GLU A 7 8.19 9.60 -2.57
C GLU A 7 8.07 9.06 -3.99
N GLU A 8 7.13 9.61 -4.74
CA GLU A 8 7.04 9.43 -6.18
C GLU A 8 6.95 10.83 -6.80
N ASN A 9 7.90 11.17 -7.68
CA ASN A 9 8.03 12.50 -8.29
C ASN A 9 8.07 13.65 -7.24
N ASP A 10 8.96 13.55 -6.24
CA ASP A 10 9.17 14.54 -5.16
C ASP A 10 7.95 14.82 -4.27
N SER A 11 6.93 13.97 -4.32
CA SER A 11 5.71 14.15 -3.55
C SER A 11 5.21 12.85 -2.93
N LEU A 12 4.37 13.00 -1.91
CA LEU A 12 3.66 11.89 -1.29
C LEU A 12 2.26 11.75 -1.88
N ALA A 13 1.76 10.52 -1.92
CA ALA A 13 0.36 10.24 -2.27
C ALA A 13 -0.60 10.98 -1.32
N SER A 14 -1.77 11.36 -1.83
CA SER A 14 -2.80 12.11 -1.08
C SER A 14 -3.18 11.42 0.24
N GLU A 15 -3.28 10.09 0.24
CA GLU A 15 -3.69 9.31 1.42
C GLU A 15 -2.57 9.00 2.41
N ALA A 16 -1.31 9.36 2.11
CA ALA A 16 -0.17 9.00 2.96
C ALA A 16 -0.38 9.36 4.43
N SER A 17 -0.95 10.53 4.72
CA SER A 17 -1.18 10.98 6.10
C SER A 17 -2.30 10.24 6.83
N THR A 18 -3.44 10.03 6.15
CA THR A 18 -4.58 9.33 6.74
C THR A 18 -4.21 7.87 6.98
N PHE A 19 -3.53 7.25 6.02
CA PHE A 19 -3.00 5.90 6.13
C PHE A 19 -2.02 5.78 7.30
N CYS A 20 -1.04 6.67 7.42
CA CYS A 20 -0.09 6.65 8.54
C CYS A 20 -0.78 6.83 9.90
N LYS A 21 -1.77 7.73 10.00
CA LYS A 21 -2.54 7.93 11.24
C LYS A 21 -3.32 6.68 11.61
N TRP A 22 -4.01 6.09 10.64
CA TRP A 22 -4.80 4.88 10.85
C TRP A 22 -3.91 3.69 11.27
N ILE A 23 -2.74 3.50 10.64
CA ILE A 23 -1.79 2.46 11.05
C ILE A 23 -1.36 2.65 12.50
N ARG A 24 -0.93 3.86 12.88
CA ARG A 24 -0.45 4.14 14.24
C ARG A 24 -1.52 3.90 15.30
N GLN A 25 -2.80 4.06 14.95
CA GLN A 25 -3.93 3.82 15.84
C GLN A 25 -4.34 2.34 15.89
N SER A 26 -4.38 1.67 14.74
CA SER A 26 -4.92 0.31 14.61
C SER A 26 -3.87 -0.79 14.80
N TYR A 27 -2.61 -0.51 14.50
CA TYR A 27 -1.47 -1.44 14.63
C TYR A 27 -0.28 -0.72 15.28
N PRO A 28 -0.31 -0.51 16.61
CA PRO A 28 0.76 0.21 17.32
C PRO A 28 2.13 -0.48 17.19
N ASP A 29 2.15 -1.79 16.91
CA ASP A 29 3.37 -2.58 16.71
C ASP A 29 3.97 -2.44 15.30
N VAL A 30 3.25 -1.80 14.36
CA VAL A 30 3.76 -1.49 13.02
C VAL A 30 4.52 -0.17 13.06
N THR A 31 5.82 -0.24 12.81
CA THR A 31 6.64 0.97 12.69
C THR A 31 6.46 1.57 11.30
N ILE A 32 6.10 2.85 11.24
CA ILE A 32 5.95 3.60 9.98
C ILE A 32 6.84 4.84 9.95
N SER A 33 7.70 4.91 8.93
CA SER A 33 8.57 6.05 8.66
C SER A 33 8.06 6.83 7.45
N THR A 34 8.09 8.16 7.54
CA THR A 34 7.63 9.07 6.48
C THR A 34 8.73 10.08 6.15
N PRO A 35 8.94 10.43 4.87
CA PRO A 35 9.82 11.53 4.49
C PRO A 35 9.36 12.83 5.14
N GLU A 36 10.30 13.60 5.70
CA GLU A 36 10.01 14.88 6.33
C GLU A 36 9.85 15.99 5.28
N ASN A 37 8.95 16.94 5.53
CA ASN A 37 8.82 18.20 4.77
C ASN A 37 8.52 18.05 3.26
N LYS A 38 7.74 17.03 2.85
CA LYS A 38 7.38 16.81 1.44
C LYS A 38 5.97 17.28 1.08
N ALA A 39 5.87 17.83 -0.13
CA ALA A 39 4.61 18.20 -0.75
C ALA A 39 3.75 16.95 -0.98
N ARG A 40 2.43 17.13 -0.96
CA ARG A 40 1.47 16.04 -1.20
C ARG A 40 0.75 16.32 -2.49
N TYR A 41 0.61 15.31 -3.35
CA TYR A 41 -0.30 15.40 -4.46
C TYR A 41 -1.73 15.46 -3.92
N GLN A 42 -2.46 16.53 -4.21
CA GLN A 42 -3.91 16.54 -4.10
C GLN A 42 -4.47 16.05 -5.42
N LEU A 43 -5.15 14.92 -5.37
CA LEU A 43 -5.93 14.42 -6.49
C LEU A 43 -7.39 14.72 -6.20
N ASN A 44 -8.05 15.31 -7.20
CA ASN A 44 -9.46 15.65 -7.17
C ASN A 44 -10.32 14.61 -7.91
N ASP A 45 -9.71 13.54 -8.42
CA ASP A 45 -10.46 12.38 -8.86
C ASP A 45 -10.82 11.51 -7.64
N HIS A 46 -11.92 10.78 -7.71
CA HIS A 46 -12.40 9.95 -6.60
C HIS A 46 -11.51 8.70 -6.37
N SER A 47 -10.22 8.77 -6.72
CA SER A 47 -9.27 7.68 -6.63
C SER A 47 -8.62 7.60 -5.25
N LEU A 48 -8.50 6.39 -4.70
CA LEU A 48 -7.76 6.13 -3.47
C LEU A 48 -6.31 5.76 -3.83
N LEU A 49 -5.44 6.76 -3.95
CA LEU A 49 -4.02 6.51 -4.15
C LEU A 49 -3.32 6.28 -2.83
N LEU A 50 -2.94 5.03 -2.55
CA LEU A 50 -2.12 4.72 -1.38
C LEU A 50 -0.68 5.17 -1.57
N PRO A 51 0.04 5.47 -0.48
CA PRO A 51 1.44 5.81 -0.58
C PRO A 51 2.24 4.66 -1.21
N PHE A 52 3.22 5.01 -2.04
CA PHE A 52 4.28 4.09 -2.41
C PHE A 52 5.06 3.72 -1.14
N VAL A 53 5.26 2.43 -0.90
CA VAL A 53 5.99 1.95 0.28
C VAL A 53 7.18 1.09 -0.09
N GLN A 54 8.19 1.13 0.75
CA GLN A 54 9.28 0.17 0.79
C GLN A 54 9.13 -0.76 2.00
N LEU A 55 9.31 -2.05 1.75
CA LEU A 55 9.23 -3.15 2.71
C LEU A 55 10.54 -3.94 2.69
N PHE A 56 10.93 -4.49 3.84
CA PHE A 56 12.27 -5.05 4.04
C PHE A 56 12.34 -6.56 3.89
N THR A 57 11.20 -7.25 3.90
CA THR A 57 11.16 -8.70 3.80
C THR A 57 9.97 -9.18 2.96
N SER A 58 10.10 -10.34 2.31
CA SER A 58 9.01 -10.97 1.55
C SER A 58 7.74 -11.20 2.38
N PRO A 59 7.79 -11.66 3.65
CA PRO A 59 6.60 -11.73 4.50
C PRO A 59 5.93 -10.38 4.76
N ASP A 60 6.70 -9.28 4.84
CA ASP A 60 6.13 -7.95 5.03
C ASP A 60 5.22 -7.55 3.85
N LEU A 61 5.46 -8.06 2.62
CA LEU A 61 4.58 -7.80 1.48
C LEU A 61 3.18 -8.36 1.72
N VAL A 62 3.07 -9.62 2.11
CA VAL A 62 1.76 -10.26 2.34
C VAL A 62 1.02 -9.55 3.47
N ASN A 63 1.72 -9.22 4.55
CA ASN A 63 1.16 -8.47 5.67
C ASN A 63 0.69 -7.08 5.25
N TYR A 64 1.48 -6.37 4.45
CA TYR A 64 1.12 -5.07 3.90
C TYR A 64 -0.12 -5.15 3.00
N LEU A 65 -0.20 -6.15 2.13
CA LEU A 65 -1.35 -6.32 1.23
C LEU A 65 -2.66 -6.53 2.00
N ASN A 66 -2.62 -7.33 3.07
CA ASN A 66 -3.76 -7.52 3.97
C ASN A 66 -4.11 -6.24 4.75
N LEU A 67 -3.09 -5.53 5.26
CA LEU A 67 -3.29 -4.26 5.96
C LEU A 67 -3.97 -3.21 5.05
N VAL A 68 -3.58 -3.15 3.78
CA VAL A 68 -4.24 -2.29 2.79
C VAL A 68 -5.70 -2.71 2.56
N HIS A 69 -5.99 -4.01 2.49
CA HIS A 69 -7.36 -4.50 2.35
C HIS A 69 -8.24 -4.10 3.55
N GLU A 70 -7.68 -4.14 4.77
CA GLU A 70 -8.33 -3.66 5.98
C GLU A 70 -8.52 -2.12 5.97
N TYR A 71 -7.51 -1.37 5.53
CA TYR A 71 -7.60 0.08 5.39
C TYR A 71 -8.69 0.50 4.41
N MET A 72 -8.80 -0.17 3.27
CA MET A 72 -9.86 0.08 2.30
C MET A 72 -11.24 -0.18 2.88
N SER A 73 -11.39 -1.25 3.64
CA SER A 73 -12.65 -1.56 4.34
C SER A 73 -13.02 -0.46 5.34
N PHE A 74 -12.03 0.12 6.03
CA PHE A 74 -12.22 1.28 6.89
C PHE A 74 -12.63 2.54 6.09
N LYS A 75 -11.93 2.84 4.98
CA LYS A 75 -12.16 4.03 4.16
C LYS A 75 -13.49 4.03 3.42
N PHE A 76 -13.91 2.86 2.94
CA PHE A 76 -15.17 2.67 2.19
C PHE A 76 -16.32 2.22 3.09
N ARG A 77 -16.14 2.27 4.42
CA ARG A 77 -17.22 1.92 5.34
C ARG A 77 -18.37 2.90 5.18
N GLY A 78 -19.51 2.39 4.69
CA GLY A 78 -20.71 3.19 4.46
C GLY A 78 -20.78 3.87 3.08
N SER A 79 -19.80 3.68 2.20
CA SER A 79 -19.94 4.09 0.79
C SER A 79 -20.85 3.12 0.04
N MET A 80 -21.68 3.62 -0.87
CA MET A 80 -22.48 2.77 -1.76
C MET A 80 -21.55 2.13 -2.80
N LYS A 81 -21.83 0.87 -3.18
CA LYS A 81 -21.03 0.09 -4.16
C LYS A 81 -20.84 0.78 -5.53
N SER A 82 -21.61 1.83 -5.82
CA SER A 82 -21.58 2.59 -7.07
C SER A 82 -20.46 3.63 -7.14
N ASP A 83 -19.84 4.00 -6.02
CA ASP A 83 -18.70 4.92 -6.03
C ASP A 83 -17.47 4.11 -6.44
N MET A 84 -17.25 4.01 -7.75
CA MET A 84 -16.13 3.30 -8.37
C MET A 84 -14.81 4.03 -8.07
N ASN A 85 -14.34 3.91 -6.83
CA ASN A 85 -13.07 4.46 -6.41
C ASN A 85 -11.98 3.54 -6.94
N THR A 86 -11.27 4.00 -7.98
CA THR A 86 -10.06 3.34 -8.44
C THR A 86 -9.04 3.40 -7.30
N ILE A 87 -8.47 2.27 -6.94
CA ILE A 87 -7.39 2.20 -5.97
C ILE A 87 -6.07 1.98 -6.70
N GLU A 88 -4.99 2.50 -6.13
CA GLU A 88 -3.64 2.23 -6.58
C GLU A 88 -2.75 1.89 -5.38
N VAL A 89 -2.02 0.79 -5.50
CA VAL A 89 -1.16 0.24 -4.45
C VAL A 89 0.20 -0.07 -5.07
N CYS A 90 1.23 0.60 -4.56
CA CYS A 90 2.62 0.39 -4.95
C CYS A 90 3.44 -0.02 -3.73
N ALA A 91 4.12 -1.17 -3.81
CA ALA A 91 5.03 -1.63 -2.78
C ALA A 91 6.31 -2.18 -3.41
N GLU A 92 7.47 -1.74 -2.93
CA GLU A 92 8.77 -2.28 -3.28
C GLU A 92 9.29 -3.11 -2.12
N VAL A 93 9.72 -4.33 -2.41
CA VAL A 93 10.20 -5.27 -1.40
C VAL A 93 11.60 -5.67 -1.76
N THR A 94 12.53 -5.47 -0.82
CA THR A 94 13.90 -5.96 -0.95
C THR A 94 13.96 -7.39 -0.42
N ASN A 95 14.41 -8.33 -1.24
CA ASN A 95 14.55 -9.74 -0.86
C ASN A 95 16.03 -10.09 -0.56
N GLY A 96 16.31 -10.41 0.70
CA GLY A 96 17.53 -11.11 1.09
C GLY A 96 18.85 -10.32 0.97
N PRO A 97 19.99 -10.99 1.27
CA PRO A 97 21.31 -10.35 1.40
C PRO A 97 21.89 -9.77 0.09
N ASN A 98 21.29 -10.09 -1.06
CA ASN A 98 21.73 -9.63 -2.38
C ASN A 98 21.12 -8.28 -2.80
N GLY A 99 20.16 -7.76 -2.02
CA GLY A 99 19.57 -6.43 -2.25
C GLY A 99 18.61 -6.33 -3.44
N GLU A 100 18.24 -7.46 -4.07
CA GLU A 100 17.29 -7.44 -5.18
C GLU A 100 15.93 -6.93 -4.73
N SER A 101 15.43 -5.89 -5.39
CA SER A 101 14.15 -5.27 -5.08
C SER A 101 13.13 -5.60 -6.16
N LYS A 102 11.96 -6.09 -5.75
CA LYS A 102 10.84 -6.37 -6.65
C LYS A 102 9.66 -5.46 -6.30
N ARG A 103 9.04 -4.90 -7.34
CA ARG A 103 7.90 -3.98 -7.19
C ARG A 103 6.58 -4.71 -7.44
N PHE A 104 5.70 -4.65 -6.46
CA PHE A 104 4.28 -4.94 -6.61
C PHE A 104 3.55 -3.66 -7.00
N HIS A 105 2.76 -3.72 -8.06
CA HIS A 105 1.87 -2.64 -8.48
C HIS A 105 0.49 -3.21 -8.76
N PHE A 106 -0.53 -2.58 -8.20
CA PHE A 106 -1.92 -2.86 -8.47
C PHE A 106 -2.67 -1.56 -8.75
N LYS A 107 -3.51 -1.58 -9.78
CA LYS A 107 -4.49 -0.52 -10.06
C LYS A 107 -5.81 -1.15 -10.49
N GLY A 108 -6.91 -0.78 -9.83
CA GLY A 108 -8.21 -1.37 -10.09
C GLY A 108 -9.26 -1.03 -9.05
N THR A 109 -10.34 -1.81 -8.98
CA THR A 109 -11.39 -1.61 -7.97
C THR A 109 -11.03 -2.25 -6.63
N ALA A 110 -11.76 -1.89 -5.57
CA ALA A 110 -11.61 -2.52 -4.27
C ALA A 110 -11.89 -4.03 -4.29
N ASP A 111 -12.89 -4.45 -5.09
CA ASP A 111 -13.24 -5.86 -5.27
C ASP A 111 -12.12 -6.63 -5.97
N ASP A 112 -11.52 -6.03 -7.01
CA ASP A 112 -10.42 -6.66 -7.74
C ASP A 112 -9.17 -6.78 -6.86
N TYR A 113 -8.89 -5.77 -6.03
CA TYR A 113 -7.83 -5.86 -5.05
C TYR A 113 -8.07 -6.99 -4.05
N SER A 114 -9.28 -7.10 -3.50
CA SER A 114 -9.64 -8.20 -2.59
C SER A 114 -9.41 -9.58 -3.23
N LYS A 115 -9.75 -9.75 -4.51
CA LYS A 115 -9.47 -10.98 -5.26
C LYS A 115 -7.98 -11.21 -5.46
N THR A 116 -7.22 -10.16 -5.77
CA THR A 116 -5.75 -10.22 -5.94
C THR A 116 -5.09 -10.66 -4.64
N VAL A 117 -5.40 -10.02 -3.51
CA VAL A 117 -4.82 -10.36 -2.21
C VAL A 117 -5.14 -11.81 -1.79
N LYS A 118 -6.38 -12.26 -1.99
CA LYS A 118 -6.78 -13.65 -1.68
C LYS A 118 -6.04 -14.71 -2.50
N LYS A 119 -5.58 -14.37 -3.70
CA LYS A 119 -4.85 -15.26 -4.60
C LYS A 119 -3.35 -14.98 -4.64
N PHE A 120 -2.87 -14.03 -3.85
CA PHE A 120 -1.48 -13.61 -3.89
C PHE A 120 -0.59 -14.73 -3.36
N ASP A 121 0.30 -15.22 -4.22
CA ASP A 121 1.31 -16.20 -3.85
C ASP A 121 2.69 -15.53 -3.86
N PRO A 122 3.34 -15.35 -2.70
CA PRO A 122 4.67 -14.77 -2.62
C PRO A 122 5.71 -15.60 -3.38
N ASN A 123 5.57 -16.93 -3.47
CA ASN A 123 6.54 -17.76 -4.17
C ASN A 123 6.49 -17.49 -5.68
N THR A 124 5.29 -17.45 -6.26
CA THR A 124 5.10 -17.05 -7.65
C THR A 124 5.55 -15.61 -7.87
N PHE A 125 5.24 -14.70 -6.95
CA PHE A 125 5.66 -13.30 -7.07
C PHE A 125 7.18 -13.14 -7.05
N PHE A 126 7.93 -13.81 -6.16
CA PHE A 126 9.38 -13.62 -6.07
C PHE A 126 10.16 -14.50 -7.06
N ASN A 127 9.70 -15.72 -7.34
CA ASN A 127 10.43 -16.71 -8.15
C ASN A 127 9.85 -16.94 -9.54
N GLY A 128 8.71 -16.33 -9.86
CA GLY A 128 8.14 -16.35 -11.20
C GLY A 128 9.01 -15.56 -12.17
N ASN A 129 9.58 -16.28 -13.14
CA ASN A 129 10.21 -15.75 -14.34
C ASN A 129 9.19 -15.03 -15.23
#